data_AF-A0AAJ1KT66-F1
#
_entry.id   AF-A0AAJ1KT66-F1
#
_cell.length_a   1.000
_cell.length_b   1.000
_cell.length_c   1.000
_cell.angle_alpha   90.00
_cell.angle_beta   90.00
_cell.angle_gamma   90.00
#
_symmetry.space_group_name_H-M   'P 1'
#
loop_
_entity.id
_entity.type
_entity.pdbx_description
1 polymer ?
#
loop_
_entity_poly.entity_id
_entity_poly.type
_entity_poly.pdbx_seq_one_letter_code
_entity_poly.pdbx_strand_id
1 'polypeptide(L)' 'MITIECTGTRSGINWFTPGKTYSGYSDADGQAIHTKDDLGRDAFVFINSSLHGTFRELKNGVVQEPKSGDNNEQQ' A
#
# COMPACT_ATOMS: atom_id res chain seq x y z
N MET A 1 4.70 12.87 -0.75
CA MET A 1 3.56 12.32 -1.50
C MET A 1 3.96 10.94 -1.98
N ILE A 2 3.11 9.95 -1.77
CA ILE A 2 3.32 8.55 -2.17
C ILE A 2 2.15 8.08 -3.01
N THR A 3 2.38 7.02 -3.79
CA THR A 3 1.35 6.39 -4.62
C THR A 3 1.24 4.94 -4.23
N ILE A 4 0.00 4.46 -4.07
CA ILE A 4 -0.30 3.06 -3.81
C ILE A 4 -1.17 2.49 -4.91
N GLU A 5 -0.98 1.22 -5.18
CA GLU A 5 -1.88 0.40 -5.98
C GLU A 5 -2.78 -0.39 -5.04
N CYS A 6 -4.09 -0.35 -5.28
CA CYS A 6 -5.01 -1.31 -4.67
C CYS A 6 -4.83 -2.64 -5.40
N THR A 7 -4.37 -3.69 -4.72
CA THR A 7 -4.18 -5.01 -5.32
C THR A 7 -5.38 -5.93 -5.08
N GLY A 8 -6.27 -5.56 -4.17
CA GLY A 8 -7.47 -6.30 -3.84
C GLY A 8 -8.34 -5.53 -2.85
N THR A 9 -9.65 -5.83 -2.84
CA THR A 9 -10.60 -5.27 -1.88
C THR A 9 -11.20 -6.34 -1.00
N ARG A 10 -11.54 -5.96 0.22
CA ARG A 10 -12.30 -6.83 1.12
C ARG A 10 -13.77 -6.88 0.66
N SER A 11 -14.45 -8.00 0.93
CA SER A 11 -15.88 -8.14 0.63
C SER A 11 -16.69 -6.98 1.23
N GLY A 12 -17.55 -6.37 0.40
CA GLY A 12 -18.37 -5.20 0.78
C GLY A 12 -17.68 -3.85 0.60
N ILE A 13 -16.40 -3.80 0.21
CA ILE A 13 -15.70 -2.56 -0.11
C ILE A 13 -15.76 -2.32 -1.62
N ASN A 14 -16.43 -1.24 -2.01
CA ASN A 14 -16.64 -0.84 -3.40
C ASN A 14 -16.12 0.57 -3.73
N TRP A 15 -15.39 1.19 -2.81
CA TRP A 15 -14.79 2.52 -2.98
C TRP A 15 -13.29 2.47 -3.28
N PHE A 16 -12.70 1.27 -3.35
CA PHE A 16 -11.39 1.05 -3.96
C PHE A 16 -11.55 0.05 -5.11
N THR A 17 -10.74 0.19 -6.15
CA THR A 17 -10.76 -0.65 -7.34
C THR A 17 -9.40 -1.36 -7.49
N PRO A 18 -9.36 -2.70 -7.49
CA PRO A 18 -8.13 -3.44 -7.75
C PRO A 18 -7.50 -3.03 -9.10
N GLY A 19 -6.19 -2.83 -9.12
CA GLY A 19 -5.41 -2.33 -10.26
C GLY A 19 -5.38 -0.81 -10.39
N LYS A 20 -6.18 -0.06 -9.62
CA LYS A 20 -6.15 1.41 -9.63
C LYS A 20 -5.13 1.95 -8.63
N THR A 21 -4.52 3.07 -8.99
CA THR A 21 -3.56 3.79 -8.15
C THR A 21 -4.21 4.96 -7.43
N TYR A 22 -3.79 5.17 -6.19
CA TYR A 22 -4.23 6.26 -5.32
C TYR A 22 -3.00 6.98 -4.79
N SER A 23 -3.02 8.31 -4.81
CA SER A 23 -1.92 9.11 -4.30
C SER A 23 -2.32 9.82 -3.02
N GLY A 24 -1.35 10.02 -2.13
CA GLY A 24 -1.62 10.56 -0.81
C GLY A 24 -0.36 10.95 -0.06
N TYR A 25 -0.54 11.18 1.24
CA TYR A 25 0.55 11.46 2.17
C TYR A 25 0.62 10.35 3.21
N SER A 26 1.82 9.84 3.45
CA SER A 26 2.04 8.93 4.55
C SER A 26 2.06 9.68 5.87
N ASP A 27 1.65 9.01 6.94
CA ASP A 27 1.97 9.39 8.30
C ASP A 27 3.49 9.31 8.57
N ALA A 28 3.92 9.82 9.74
CA ALA A 28 5.33 9.92 10.11
C ALA A 28 6.05 8.56 10.13
N ASP A 29 5.34 7.49 10.46
CA ASP A 29 5.88 6.12 10.57
C ASP A 29 5.80 5.32 9.25
N GLY A 30 5.20 5.85 8.19
CA GLY A 30 5.08 5.12 6.93
C GLY A 30 3.99 4.03 6.91
N GLN A 31 3.14 3.97 7.93
CA GLN A 31 2.19 2.87 8.15
C GLN A 31 0.82 3.15 7.56
N ALA A 32 0.40 4.42 7.55
CA ALA A 32 -0.91 4.85 7.12
C ALA A 32 -0.82 5.94 6.05
N ILE A 33 -1.76 5.89 5.10
CA ILE A 33 -1.80 6.79 3.96
C ILE A 33 -3.12 7.51 3.94
N HIS A 34 -3.03 8.84 3.94
CA HIS A 34 -4.17 9.72 3.76
C HIS A 34 -4.36 9.93 2.26
N THR A 35 -5.40 9.31 1.69
CA THR A 35 -5.71 9.37 0.25
C THR A 35 -7.19 9.63 0.02
N LYS A 36 -7.61 9.68 -1.25
CA LYS A 36 -9.01 9.77 -1.65
C LYS A 36 -9.45 8.46 -2.31
N ASP A 37 -10.65 8.03 -1.98
CA ASP A 37 -11.27 6.83 -2.57
C ASP A 37 -11.84 7.12 -3.97
N ASP A 38 -12.44 6.10 -4.62
CA ASP A 38 -13.04 6.24 -5.95
C ASP A 38 -14.20 7.23 -6.02
N LEU A 39 -14.78 7.59 -4.87
CA LEU A 39 -15.87 8.54 -4.73
C LEU A 39 -15.35 9.94 -4.34
N GLY A 40 -14.02 10.12 -4.23
CA GLY A 40 -13.37 11.39 -3.87
C GLY A 40 -13.36 11.69 -2.36
N ARG A 41 -13.80 10.75 -1.52
CA ARG A 41 -13.85 10.90 -0.06
C ARG A 41 -12.50 10.59 0.55
N ASP A 42 -12.17 11.29 1.63
CA ASP A 42 -10.91 11.06 2.34
C ASP A 42 -10.94 9.68 3.04
N ALA A 43 -9.85 8.94 2.87
CA ALA A 43 -9.69 7.57 3.36
C ALA A 43 -8.29 7.35 3.94
N PHE A 44 -8.24 6.60 5.03
CA PHE A 44 -7.01 6.18 5.68
C PHE A 44 -6.71 4.72 5.29
N VAL A 45 -5.57 4.47 4.66
CA VAL A 45 -5.16 3.14 4.22
C VAL A 45 -3.92 2.71 4.98
N PHE A 46 -4.01 1.62 5.74
CA PHE A 46 -2.87 1.03 6.44
C PHE A 46 -2.17 0.00 5.55
N ILE A 47 -0.91 0.22 5.17
CA ILE A 47 -0.22 -0.61 4.15
C ILE A 47 -0.21 -2.10 4.50
N ASN A 48 0.04 -2.44 5.76
CA ASN A 48 0.17 -3.84 6.21
C ASN A 48 -1.08 -4.40 6.90
N SER A 49 -2.13 -3.61 7.10
CA SER A 49 -3.31 -4.03 7.90
C SER A 49 -4.59 -3.29 7.53
N SER A 50 -4.72 -2.83 6.28
CA SER A 50 -5.90 -2.08 5.85
C SER A 50 -7.16 -2.93 5.94
N LEU A 51 -8.20 -2.36 6.55
CA LEU A 51 -9.53 -2.96 6.59
C LEU A 51 -10.25 -2.89 5.24
N HIS A 52 -9.75 -2.05 4.32
CA HIS A 52 -10.37 -1.80 3.02
C HIS A 52 -9.94 -2.82 1.95
N GLY A 53 -8.78 -3.46 2.12
CA GLY A 53 -8.19 -4.31 1.10
C GLY A 53 -6.68 -4.44 1.23
N THR A 54 -6.04 -4.94 0.18
CA THR A 54 -4.58 -5.04 0.09
C THR A 54 -4.05 -3.92 -0.80
N PHE A 55 -2.97 -3.28 -0.35
CA PHE A 55 -2.37 -2.15 -1.01
C PHE A 55 -0.86 -2.32 -1.09
N ARG A 56 -0.28 -1.85 -2.18
CA ARG A 56 1.16 -1.87 -2.40
C ARG A 56 1.64 -0.47 -2.73
N GLU A 57 2.65 0.01 -2.02
CA GLU A 57 3.33 1.26 -2.39
C GLU A 57 4.08 1.09 -3.72
N LEU A 58 3.82 2.00 -4.65
CA LEU A 58 4.55 2.13 -5.91
C LEU A 58 5.71 3.09 -5.68
N LYS A 59 6.89 2.55 -5.37
CA LYS A 59 8.13 3.31 -5.34
C LYS A 59 8.57 3.55 -6.77
N ASN A 60 8.54 4.81 -7.20
CA ASN A 60 9.04 5.21 -8.51
C ASN A 60 10.56 4.96 -8.55
N GLY A 61 10.99 3.81 -9.07
CA GLY A 61 12.40 3.52 -9.38
C GLY A 61 13.29 2.94 -8.27
N VAL A 62 12.74 2.40 -7.17
CA VAL A 62 13.51 1.47 -6.32
C VAL A 62 12.75 0.17 -6.21
N VAL A 63 13.12 -0.77 -7.09
CA VAL A 63 12.93 -2.19 -6.84
C VAL A 63 13.71 -2.48 -5.56
N GLN A 64 13.03 -2.51 -4.41
CA GLN A 64 13.56 -3.31 -3.30
C GLN A 64 13.37 -4.75 -3.75
N GLU A 65 14.45 -5.35 -4.26
CA GLU A 65 14.56 -6.79 -4.39
C GLU A 65 14.03 -7.42 -3.09
N PRO A 66 13.22 -8.49 -3.18
CA PRO A 66 12.95 -9.27 -1.99
C PRO A 66 14.31 -9.66 -1.42
N LYS A 67 14.58 -9.34 -0.15
CA LYS A 67 15.72 -9.92 0.58
C LYS A 67 15.52 -11.43 0.63
N SER A 68 15.92 -12.12 -0.43
CA SER A 68 16.11 -13.54 -0.48
C SER A 68 17.54 -13.79 -0.04
N GLY A 69 17.71 -14.38 1.15
CA GLY A 69 19.03 -14.81 1.61
C GLY A 69 19.18 -14.79 3.13
N ASP A 70 18.32 -15.50 3.84
CA ASP A 70 18.83 -16.36 4.93
C ASP A 70 19.78 -17.36 4.25
N ASN A 71 21.06 -17.41 4.65
CA ASN A 71 21.91 -18.61 4.71
C ASN A 71 23.38 -18.28 5.03
N ASN A 72 23.94 -19.12 5.91
CA ASN A 72 25.35 -19.40 6.23
C ASN A 72 26.06 -18.63 7.36
N GLU A 73 25.90 -19.18 8.57
CA GLU A 73 26.89 -20.02 9.26
C GLU A 73 28.41 -19.67 9.17
N GLN A 74 29.02 -19.54 10.36
CA GLN A 74 30.37 -19.97 10.77
C GLN A 74 31.61 -19.37 10.06
N GLN A 75 32.33 -18.48 10.76
CA GLN A 75 33.62 -18.77 11.44
C GLN A 75 34.21 -17.52 12.12
#